data_AF-A0A1Y5DRM9-F1
#
_entry.id   AF-A0A1Y5DRM9-F1
#
_cell.length_a   1.000
_cell.length_b   1.000
_cell.length_c   1.000
_cell.angle_alpha   90.00
_cell.angle_beta   90.00
_cell.angle_gamma   90.00
#
_symmetry.space_group_name_H-M   'P 1'
#
loop_
_entity.id
_entity.type
_entity.pdbx_description
1 polymer ?
#
loop_
_entity_poly.entity_id
_entity_poly.type
_entity_poly.pdbx_seq_one_letter_code
_entity_poly.pdbx_strand_id
1 'polypeptide(L)'
;MISGSIKKMASRVSAQGKVSYQLNLADTSIEMNDLLGQKVSLNFDGTINCTNCSRVTKKSFSQGFCYPCFRKLAACDTCIMSPEKCHFHLGTCRDPEWAEQFCMQSHYVYLANSSGIKVGITRGDQLPTRWIDQGATQGRAIFSVQNRRMSGLVETLFKQEVADKTNWRNMLKGNADDLDLEFEQERLINLLGEGLDSLQSEFGIQSITDLSEQNQTHSFEYPVL
;
A
#
# COMPACT_ATOMS: atom_id res chain seq x y z
N MET A 1 22.47 13.64 -20.25
CA MET A 1 22.31 13.70 -18.79
C MET A 1 20.88 14.11 -18.51
N ILE A 2 20.12 13.31 -17.76
CA ILE A 2 18.71 13.58 -17.45
C ILE A 2 18.66 14.12 -16.02
N SER A 3 17.89 15.18 -15.77
CA SER A 3 17.78 15.83 -14.46
C SER A 3 16.36 16.30 -14.20
N GLY A 4 15.93 16.23 -12.95
CA GLY A 4 14.60 16.71 -12.53
C GLY A 4 14.28 16.30 -11.10
N SER A 5 13.18 16.84 -10.58
CA SER A 5 12.66 16.37 -9.28
C SER A 5 12.19 14.93 -9.41
N ILE A 6 12.73 14.05 -8.56
CA ILE A 6 12.35 12.64 -8.51
C ILE A 6 10.93 12.50 -7.96
N LYS A 7 10.11 11.71 -8.64
CA LYS A 7 8.78 11.30 -8.18
C LYS A 7 8.80 9.81 -7.83
N LYS A 8 7.75 9.35 -7.14
CA LYS A 8 7.54 7.91 -6.92
C LYS A 8 7.66 7.17 -8.25
N MET A 9 8.44 6.10 -8.24
CA MET A 9 8.58 5.22 -9.39
C MET A 9 7.21 4.61 -9.73
N ALA A 10 6.83 4.65 -10.99
CA ALA A 10 5.62 3.99 -11.45
C ALA A 10 5.92 2.51 -11.68
N SER A 11 5.00 1.63 -11.30
CA SER A 11 5.06 0.21 -11.62
C SER A 11 3.94 -0.14 -12.59
N ARG A 12 4.21 -1.10 -13.48
CA ARG A 12 3.23 -1.69 -14.39
C ARG A 12 3.34 -3.21 -14.31
N VAL A 13 2.24 -3.89 -14.58
CA VAL A 13 2.18 -5.35 -14.59
C VAL A 13 1.58 -5.81 -15.91
N SER A 14 2.25 -6.73 -16.58
CA SER A 14 1.72 -7.38 -17.78
C SER A 14 0.62 -8.39 -17.43
N ALA A 15 -0.12 -8.87 -18.43
CA ALA A 15 -1.11 -9.94 -18.23
C ALA A 15 -0.49 -11.23 -17.66
N GLN A 16 0.81 -11.44 -17.85
CA GLN A 16 1.57 -12.58 -17.33
C GLN A 16 2.19 -12.32 -15.95
N GLY A 17 1.84 -11.22 -15.27
CA GLY A 17 2.37 -10.92 -13.93
C GLY A 17 3.77 -10.29 -13.92
N LYS A 18 4.41 -10.09 -15.08
CA LYS A 18 5.74 -9.43 -15.14
C LYS A 18 5.67 -7.97 -14.76
N VAL A 19 6.51 -7.56 -13.81
CA VAL A 19 6.60 -6.21 -13.28
C VAL A 19 7.62 -5.38 -14.06
N SER A 20 7.24 -4.17 -14.44
CA SER A 20 8.15 -3.16 -14.96
C SER A 20 8.07 -1.85 -14.21
N TYR A 21 9.18 -1.12 -14.22
CA TYR A 21 9.37 0.08 -13.44
C TYR A 21 9.77 1.26 -14.31
N GLN A 22 9.18 2.41 -14.01
CA GLN A 22 9.43 3.67 -14.70
C GLN A 22 9.85 4.75 -13.70
N LEU A 23 11.07 5.27 -13.85
CA LEU A 23 11.56 6.38 -13.04
C LEU A 23 11.13 7.70 -13.67
N ASN A 24 10.35 8.48 -12.93
CA ASN A 24 9.88 9.79 -13.35
C ASN A 24 10.77 10.89 -12.77
N LEU A 25 11.45 11.63 -13.65
CA LEU A 25 12.27 12.81 -13.33
C LEU A 25 11.67 14.02 -14.04
N ALA A 26 10.95 14.87 -13.29
CA ALA A 26 10.15 15.96 -13.84
C ALA A 26 9.21 15.49 -14.97
N ASP A 27 9.52 15.85 -16.22
CA ASP A 27 8.76 15.51 -17.43
C ASP A 27 9.39 14.37 -18.24
N THR A 28 10.49 13.80 -17.76
CA THR A 28 11.16 12.65 -18.39
C THR A 28 10.81 11.38 -17.65
N SER A 29 10.54 10.32 -18.41
CA SER A 29 10.30 8.99 -17.87
C SER A 29 11.32 8.00 -18.44
N ILE A 30 11.91 7.20 -17.55
CA ILE A 30 13.00 6.27 -17.86
C ILE A 30 12.55 4.85 -17.55
N GLU A 31 12.61 3.96 -18.54
CA GLU A 31 12.35 2.53 -18.35
C GLU A 31 13.51 1.90 -17.57
N MET A 32 13.27 1.57 -16.29
CA MET A 32 14.32 1.11 -15.39
C MET A 32 14.74 -0.32 -15.68
N ASN A 33 13.83 -1.15 -16.18
CA ASN A 33 14.10 -2.53 -16.53
C ASN A 33 15.19 -2.65 -17.61
N ASP A 34 15.22 -1.72 -18.58
CA ASP A 34 16.22 -1.72 -19.66
C ASP A 34 17.64 -1.44 -19.15
N LEU A 35 17.75 -0.82 -17.96
CA LEU A 35 19.02 -0.47 -17.32
C LEU A 35 19.60 -1.60 -16.46
N LEU A 36 18.90 -2.74 -16.32
CA LEU A 36 19.41 -3.87 -15.57
C LEU A 36 20.72 -4.38 -16.20
N GLY A 37 21.74 -4.55 -15.35
CA GLY A 37 23.08 -4.98 -15.78
C GLY A 37 23.95 -3.85 -16.31
N GLN A 38 23.41 -2.63 -16.43
CA GLN A 38 24.16 -1.46 -16.85
C GLN A 38 24.72 -0.68 -15.66
N LYS A 39 25.77 0.12 -15.89
CA LYS A 39 26.30 1.06 -14.90
C LYS A 39 25.48 2.35 -14.91
N VAL A 40 24.73 2.60 -13.83
CA VAL A 40 23.94 3.81 -13.64
C VAL A 40 24.61 4.73 -12.62
N SER A 41 24.61 6.04 -12.88
CA SER A 41 25.07 7.06 -11.93
C SER A 41 23.91 7.98 -11.55
N LEU A 42 23.74 8.21 -10.25
CA LEU A 42 22.76 9.14 -9.70
C LEU A 42 23.51 10.27 -9.01
N ASN A 43 23.19 11.51 -9.36
CA ASN A 43 23.75 12.70 -8.71
C ASN A 43 22.61 13.50 -8.05
N PHE A 44 22.77 13.81 -6.77
CA PHE A 44 21.84 14.65 -6.02
C PHE A 44 22.40 16.07 -5.91
N ASP A 45 21.65 17.03 -6.44
CA ASP A 45 22.05 18.45 -6.51
C ASP A 45 21.90 19.20 -5.16
N GLY A 46 21.35 18.55 -4.14
CA GLY A 46 21.09 19.13 -2.82
C GLY A 46 19.70 19.75 -2.67
N THR A 47 18.89 19.80 -3.73
CA THR A 47 17.58 20.46 -3.72
C THR A 47 16.47 19.48 -3.33
N ILE A 48 15.73 19.80 -2.26
CA ILE A 48 14.52 19.07 -1.89
C ILE A 48 13.32 20.00 -2.02
N ASN A 49 12.34 19.60 -2.84
CA ASN A 49 11.11 20.33 -3.04
C ASN A 49 9.94 19.64 -2.33
N CYS A 50 9.12 20.41 -1.60
CA CYS A 50 7.89 19.91 -1.02
C CYS A 50 6.94 19.41 -2.12
N THR A 51 6.42 18.19 -2.01
CA THR A 51 5.49 17.61 -3.00
C THR A 51 4.13 18.32 -3.05
N ASN A 52 3.74 19.05 -2.01
CA ASN A 52 2.49 19.81 -1.97
C ASN A 52 2.61 21.26 -2.45
N CYS A 53 3.65 21.98 -2.03
CA CYS A 53 3.77 23.42 -2.26
C CYS A 53 5.01 23.83 -3.05
N SER A 54 5.82 22.87 -3.50
CA SER A 54 7.07 23.08 -4.25
C SER A 54 8.14 23.90 -3.54
N ARG A 55 7.94 24.26 -2.26
CA ARG A 55 8.92 25.01 -1.47
C ARG A 55 10.20 24.20 -1.30
N VAL A 56 11.34 24.84 -1.58
CA VAL A 56 12.67 24.30 -1.28
C VAL A 56 12.86 24.18 0.24
N THR A 57 13.31 23.01 0.69
CA THR A 57 13.53 22.69 2.09
C THR A 57 14.86 21.97 2.28
N LYS A 58 15.45 22.06 3.47
CA LYS A 58 16.67 21.30 3.81
C LYS A 58 16.39 19.84 4.16
N LYS A 59 15.13 19.52 4.50
CA LYS A 59 14.68 18.19 4.93
C LYS A 59 13.29 17.90 4.40
N SER A 60 13.03 16.63 4.10
CA SER A 60 11.72 16.10 3.76
C SER A 60 11.08 15.44 5.00
N PHE A 61 9.77 15.54 5.12
CA PHE A 61 8.96 14.93 6.16
C PHE A 61 7.87 14.04 5.53
N SER A 62 7.57 12.90 6.15
CA SER A 62 6.63 11.90 5.63
C SER A 62 6.86 11.59 4.14
N GLN A 63 5.84 11.77 3.30
CA GLN A 63 5.84 11.43 1.87
C GLN A 63 6.34 12.59 0.98
N GLY A 64 7.39 13.31 1.39
CA GLY A 64 7.97 14.38 0.57
C GLY A 64 7.60 15.81 0.94
N PHE A 65 7.07 16.07 2.14
CA PHE A 65 6.56 17.39 2.52
C PHE A 65 7.60 18.26 3.24
N CYS A 66 7.45 19.58 3.16
CA CYS A 66 8.13 20.51 4.07
C CYS A 66 7.45 20.52 5.45
N TYR A 67 8.15 20.98 6.49
CA TYR A 67 7.64 20.97 7.86
C TYR A 67 6.27 21.67 8.05
N PRO A 68 6.00 22.86 7.45
CA PRO A 68 4.67 23.47 7.53
C PRO A 68 3.55 22.60 6.93
N CYS A 69 3.78 22.01 5.76
CA CYS A 69 2.81 21.11 5.12
C CYS A 69 2.61 19.84 5.97
N PHE A 70 3.67 19.25 6.49
CA PHE A 70 3.61 18.09 7.39
C PHE A 70 2.72 18.35 8.62
N ARG A 71 2.81 19.55 9.23
CA ARG A 71 1.97 19.91 10.37
C ARG A 71 0.51 20.19 9.99
N LYS A 72 0.25 20.73 8.80
CA LYS A 72 -1.09 21.21 8.43
C LYS A 72 -1.95 20.14 7.73
N LEU A 73 -1.37 19.37 6.81
CA LEU A 73 -2.14 18.51 5.90
C LEU A 73 -2.70 17.27 6.61
N ALA A 74 -3.95 16.91 6.30
CA ALA A 74 -4.57 15.67 6.76
C ALA A 74 -3.85 14.42 6.22
N ALA A 75 -3.24 14.49 5.04
CA ALA A 75 -2.40 13.44 4.47
C ALA A 75 -1.14 13.11 5.31
N CYS A 76 -0.81 13.93 6.30
CA CYS A 76 0.29 13.71 7.25
C CYS A 76 -0.19 13.36 8.65
N ASP A 77 -1.49 13.13 8.84
CA ASP A 77 -2.06 12.85 10.15
C ASP A 77 -1.74 11.42 10.62
N THR A 78 -1.83 11.19 11.92
CA THR A 78 -1.46 9.90 12.53
C THR A 78 -2.32 8.74 11.99
N CYS A 79 -3.59 9.00 11.67
CA CYS A 79 -4.49 7.99 11.11
C CYS A 79 -4.12 7.53 9.69
N ILE A 80 -3.19 8.21 9.03
CA ILE A 80 -2.61 7.74 7.77
C ILE A 80 -1.67 6.57 8.00
N MET A 81 -0.96 6.54 9.13
CA MET A 81 -0.10 5.41 9.52
C MET A 81 -0.85 4.35 10.34
N SER A 82 -1.88 4.77 11.08
CA SER A 82 -2.74 3.93 11.92
C SER A 82 -4.21 4.08 11.48
N PRO A 83 -4.64 3.37 10.41
CA PRO A 83 -5.97 3.51 9.82
C PRO A 83 -7.12 3.29 10.84
N GLU A 84 -6.92 2.39 11.80
CA GLU A 84 -7.85 2.09 12.90
C GLU A 84 -8.12 3.30 13.82
N LYS A 85 -7.18 4.26 13.87
CA LYS A 85 -7.28 5.52 14.62
C LYS A 85 -7.88 6.67 13.80
N CYS A 86 -8.51 6.37 12.66
CA CYS A 86 -9.22 7.39 11.89
C CYS A 86 -10.30 8.05 12.75
N HIS A 87 -10.13 9.35 12.99
CA HIS A 87 -10.94 10.17 13.90
C HIS A 87 -11.95 11.06 13.18
N PHE A 88 -12.20 10.83 11.88
CA PHE A 88 -13.18 11.60 11.11
C PHE A 88 -14.58 11.61 11.75
N HIS A 89 -15.02 10.45 12.26
CA HIS A 89 -16.29 10.30 12.98
C HIS A 89 -16.40 11.15 14.27
N LEU A 90 -15.28 11.66 14.80
CA LEU A 90 -15.23 12.56 15.96
C LEU A 90 -15.29 14.05 15.55
N GLY A 91 -15.31 14.35 14.25
CA GLY A 91 -15.30 15.73 13.74
C GLY A 91 -13.95 16.45 13.91
N THR A 92 -12.87 15.75 14.26
CA THR A 92 -11.56 16.35 14.56
C THR A 92 -10.56 16.29 13.41
N CYS A 93 -10.99 15.89 12.21
CA CYS A 93 -10.11 15.85 11.04
C CYS A 93 -9.58 17.24 10.68
N ARG A 94 -8.29 17.33 10.34
CA ARG A 94 -7.65 18.60 9.93
C ARG A 94 -8.25 19.17 8.63
N ASP A 95 -8.84 18.29 7.82
CA ASP A 95 -9.43 18.61 6.53
C ASP A 95 -10.58 17.61 6.23
N PRO A 96 -11.83 17.95 6.59
CA PRO A 96 -12.98 17.07 6.40
C PRO A 96 -13.28 16.72 4.93
N GLU A 97 -13.18 17.69 4.02
CA GLU A 97 -13.43 17.47 2.58
C GLU A 97 -12.41 16.48 2.00
N TRP A 98 -11.14 16.61 2.41
CA TRP A 98 -10.11 15.63 2.08
C TRP A 98 -10.45 14.25 2.67
N ALA A 99 -10.91 14.16 3.90
CA ALA A 99 -11.25 12.88 4.52
C ALA A 99 -12.44 12.18 3.88
N GLU A 100 -13.43 12.91 3.36
CA GLU A 100 -14.52 12.31 2.58
C GLU A 100 -13.98 11.61 1.34
N GLN A 101 -13.07 12.27 0.63
CA GLN A 101 -12.47 11.71 -0.58
C GLN A 101 -11.50 10.57 -0.28
N PHE A 102 -10.69 10.65 0.77
CA PHE A 102 -9.58 9.71 1.01
C PHE A 102 -9.82 8.68 2.11
N CYS A 103 -10.55 9.04 3.17
CA CYS A 103 -10.81 8.17 4.30
C CYS A 103 -12.17 7.47 4.18
N MET A 104 -13.20 8.12 3.64
CA MET A 104 -14.57 7.59 3.59
C MET A 104 -14.90 6.83 2.31
N GLN A 105 -13.97 6.76 1.35
CA GLN A 105 -14.09 5.85 0.22
C GLN A 105 -13.85 4.39 0.63
N SER A 106 -14.33 3.45 -0.18
CA SER A 106 -14.07 2.02 0.02
C SER A 106 -12.57 1.70 0.01
N HIS A 107 -12.17 0.80 0.91
CA HIS A 107 -10.82 0.28 1.01
C HIS A 107 -10.83 -1.23 0.85
N TYR A 108 -9.69 -1.79 0.51
CA TYR A 108 -9.49 -3.24 0.42
C TYR A 108 -8.55 -3.71 1.52
N VAL A 109 -8.92 -4.82 2.14
CA VAL A 109 -8.02 -5.65 2.96
C VAL A 109 -7.55 -6.79 2.09
N TYR A 110 -6.26 -7.10 2.11
CA TYR A 110 -5.67 -8.15 1.26
C TYR A 110 -4.66 -9.00 2.02
N LEU A 111 -4.44 -10.20 1.50
CA LEU A 111 -3.28 -11.03 1.80
C LEU A 111 -2.21 -10.82 0.73
N ALA A 112 -0.94 -10.82 1.15
CA ALA A 112 0.20 -10.74 0.26
C ALA A 112 1.32 -11.67 0.72
N ASN A 113 2.01 -12.29 -0.22
CA ASN A 113 3.20 -13.10 0.03
C ASN A 113 4.43 -12.33 -0.49
N SER A 114 5.36 -11.95 0.40
CA SER A 114 6.67 -11.39 0.00
C SER A 114 7.86 -12.22 0.49
N SER A 115 7.59 -13.15 1.42
CA SER A 115 8.52 -14.07 2.09
C SER A 115 7.74 -14.88 3.16
N GLY A 116 6.43 -15.05 2.98
CA GLY A 116 5.45 -15.32 4.02
C GLY A 116 4.23 -14.40 3.93
N ILE A 117 3.10 -14.88 4.47
CA ILE A 117 1.79 -14.22 4.44
C ILE A 117 1.79 -12.96 5.29
N LYS A 118 1.22 -11.90 4.74
CA LYS A 118 0.89 -10.66 5.46
C LYS A 118 -0.50 -10.21 5.11
N VAL A 119 -1.14 -9.55 6.07
CA VAL A 119 -2.32 -8.74 5.82
C VAL A 119 -1.90 -7.30 5.59
N GLY A 120 -2.56 -6.63 4.66
CA GLY A 120 -2.39 -5.20 4.45
C GLY A 120 -3.68 -4.56 3.95
N ILE A 121 -3.66 -3.23 3.93
CA ILE A 121 -4.78 -2.44 3.41
C ILE A 121 -4.35 -1.49 2.32
N THR A 122 -5.31 -1.12 1.49
CA THR A 122 -5.12 -0.13 0.44
C THR A 122 -6.46 0.41 -0.07
N ARG A 123 -6.40 1.41 -0.93
CA ARG A 123 -7.54 1.84 -1.72
C ARG A 123 -7.58 1.09 -3.05
N GLY A 124 -8.75 1.01 -3.66
CA GLY A 124 -8.94 0.29 -4.93
C GLY A 124 -8.05 0.81 -6.06
N ASP A 125 -7.87 2.13 -6.16
CA ASP A 125 -7.02 2.80 -7.16
C ASP A 125 -5.53 2.45 -7.06
N GLN A 126 -5.12 1.80 -5.96
CA GLN A 126 -3.73 1.44 -5.69
C GLN A 126 -3.46 -0.06 -5.87
N LEU A 127 -4.44 -0.89 -6.22
CA LEU A 127 -4.19 -2.28 -6.60
C LEU A 127 -3.94 -2.38 -8.11
N PRO A 128 -2.92 -3.12 -8.59
CA PRO A 128 -1.96 -3.94 -7.84
C PRO A 128 -0.71 -3.18 -7.36
N THR A 129 -0.55 -1.89 -7.67
CA THR A 129 0.62 -1.06 -7.36
C THR A 129 1.11 -1.21 -5.90
N ARG A 130 0.20 -1.30 -4.94
CA ARG A 130 0.51 -1.43 -3.52
C ARG A 130 1.19 -2.76 -3.18
N TRP A 131 0.80 -3.85 -3.80
CA TRP A 131 1.45 -5.16 -3.62
C TRP A 131 2.89 -5.12 -4.15
N ILE A 132 3.08 -4.46 -5.29
CA ILE A 132 4.39 -4.28 -5.92
C ILE A 132 5.31 -3.41 -5.08
N ASP A 133 4.80 -2.30 -4.53
CA ASP A 133 5.54 -1.42 -3.63
C ASP A 133 6.06 -2.15 -2.38
N GLN A 134 5.37 -3.24 -1.97
CA GLN A 134 5.74 -4.07 -0.82
C GLN A 134 6.59 -5.29 -1.22
N GLY A 135 6.90 -5.47 -2.50
CA GLY A 135 7.65 -6.61 -3.01
C GLY A 135 6.92 -7.94 -2.87
N ALA A 136 5.58 -7.95 -2.98
CA ALA A 136 4.82 -9.19 -2.94
C ALA A 136 4.95 -9.97 -4.25
N THR A 137 5.25 -11.27 -4.18
CA THR A 137 5.21 -12.22 -5.30
C THR A 137 3.79 -12.74 -5.55
N GLN A 138 2.92 -12.72 -4.53
CA GLN A 138 1.50 -13.01 -4.69
C GLN A 138 0.64 -12.00 -3.91
N GLY A 139 -0.55 -11.68 -4.41
CA GLY A 139 -1.52 -10.81 -3.75
C GLY A 139 -2.96 -11.25 -4.01
N ARG A 140 -3.80 -11.21 -2.97
CA ARG A 140 -5.23 -11.54 -3.04
C ARG A 140 -6.01 -10.57 -2.15
N ALA A 141 -6.96 -9.83 -2.73
CA ALA A 141 -7.87 -9.01 -1.91
C ALA A 141 -8.93 -9.92 -1.26
N ILE A 142 -9.15 -9.76 0.04
CA ILE A 142 -10.05 -10.63 0.81
C ILE A 142 -11.34 -9.93 1.20
N PHE A 143 -11.28 -8.62 1.45
CA PHE A 143 -12.44 -7.81 1.77
C PHE A 143 -12.43 -6.48 1.04
N SER A 144 -13.62 -6.01 0.67
CA SER A 144 -13.91 -4.59 0.48
C SER A 144 -14.62 -4.07 1.72
N VAL A 145 -14.19 -2.93 2.24
CA VAL A 145 -14.75 -2.32 3.44
C VAL A 145 -15.12 -0.87 3.18
N GLN A 146 -16.11 -0.36 3.91
CA GLN A 146 -16.72 0.94 3.58
C GLN A 146 -15.79 2.14 3.71
N ASN A 147 -14.82 2.09 4.62
CA ASN A 147 -13.93 3.23 4.87
C ASN A 147 -12.57 2.80 5.46
N ARG A 148 -11.67 3.76 5.54
CA ARG A 148 -10.31 3.59 6.08
C ARG A 148 -10.29 3.04 7.50
N ARG A 149 -11.17 3.54 8.38
CA ARG A 149 -11.23 3.07 9.78
C ARG A 149 -11.53 1.58 9.82
N MET A 150 -12.51 1.17 9.05
CA MET A 150 -12.91 -0.23 8.95
C MET A 150 -11.77 -1.10 8.44
N SER A 151 -11.03 -0.64 7.42
CA SER A 151 -9.87 -1.38 6.93
C SER A 151 -8.79 -1.58 8.00
N GLY A 152 -8.53 -0.57 8.84
CA GLY A 152 -7.56 -0.67 9.92
C GLY A 152 -8.00 -1.61 11.05
N LEU A 153 -9.29 -1.61 11.40
CA LEU A 153 -9.82 -2.52 12.42
C LEU A 153 -9.73 -3.98 11.95
N VAL A 154 -10.13 -4.26 10.71
CA VAL A 154 -10.00 -5.61 10.13
C VAL A 154 -8.53 -6.02 9.99
N GLU A 155 -7.65 -5.12 9.53
CA GLU A 155 -6.21 -5.39 9.45
C GLU A 155 -5.63 -5.71 10.84
N THR A 156 -6.03 -4.97 11.88
CA THR A 156 -5.56 -5.18 13.25
C THR A 156 -6.01 -6.52 13.81
N LEU A 157 -7.24 -6.95 13.49
CA LEU A 157 -7.74 -8.28 13.83
C LEU A 157 -6.89 -9.37 13.17
N PHE A 158 -6.64 -9.26 11.86
CA PHE A 158 -5.87 -10.26 11.11
C PHE A 158 -4.39 -10.31 11.52
N LYS A 159 -3.78 -9.17 11.88
CA LYS A 159 -2.38 -9.10 12.35
C LYS A 159 -2.09 -9.94 13.60
N GLN A 160 -3.11 -10.37 14.33
CA GLN A 160 -2.95 -11.28 15.48
C GLN A 160 -2.52 -12.68 15.03
N GLU A 161 -2.91 -13.09 13.83
CA GLU A 161 -2.70 -14.45 13.30
C GLU A 161 -1.65 -14.51 12.19
N VAL A 162 -1.43 -13.43 11.44
CA VAL A 162 -0.39 -13.36 10.40
C VAL A 162 0.86 -12.62 10.89
N ALA A 163 2.03 -13.20 10.63
CA ALA A 163 3.31 -12.68 11.12
C ALA A 163 3.65 -11.30 10.52
N ASP A 164 3.73 -10.29 11.38
CA ASP A 164 4.04 -8.89 11.02
C ASP A 164 5.54 -8.61 10.72
N LYS A 165 6.25 -9.56 10.08
CA LYS A 165 7.68 -9.36 9.75
C LYS A 165 8.04 -9.84 8.36
N THR A 166 8.15 -8.88 7.43
CA THR A 166 8.85 -9.10 6.16
C THR A 166 10.32 -9.40 6.42
N ASN A 167 10.79 -10.60 6.07
CA ASN A 167 12.24 -10.82 5.98
C ASN A 167 12.72 -10.23 4.64
N TRP A 168 13.03 -8.93 4.66
CA TRP A 168 13.46 -8.18 3.48
C TRP A 168 14.69 -8.80 2.78
N ARG A 169 15.54 -9.54 3.51
CA ARG A 169 16.67 -10.26 2.92
C ARG A 169 16.23 -11.45 2.06
N ASN A 170 15.14 -12.12 2.44
CA ASN A 170 14.58 -13.22 1.65
C ASN A 170 13.81 -12.68 0.43
N MET A 171 13.10 -11.56 0.60
CA MET A 171 12.42 -10.86 -0.50
C MET A 171 13.41 -10.46 -1.62
N LEU A 172 14.58 -9.91 -1.28
CA LEU A 172 15.61 -9.53 -2.26
C LEU A 172 16.31 -10.73 -2.93
N LYS A 173 16.13 -11.94 -2.40
CA LYS A 173 16.67 -13.18 -2.99
C LYS A 173 15.71 -13.81 -4.01
N GLY A 174 14.49 -13.27 -4.18
CA GLY A 174 13.53 -13.74 -5.17
C GLY A 174 12.82 -15.07 -4.85
N ASN A 175 13.02 -15.64 -3.66
CA ASN A 175 12.59 -17.01 -3.32
C ASN A 175 11.55 -17.01 -2.18
N ALA A 176 10.42 -16.33 -2.37
CA ALA A 176 9.25 -16.66 -1.56
C ALA A 176 8.57 -17.86 -2.24
N ASP A 177 8.50 -19.00 -1.56
CA ASP A 177 7.71 -20.12 -2.06
C ASP A 177 6.25 -19.67 -2.23
N ASP A 178 5.62 -20.15 -3.30
CA ASP A 178 4.21 -19.88 -3.54
C ASP A 178 3.37 -20.44 -2.39
N LEU A 179 2.42 -19.63 -1.94
CA LEU A 179 1.46 -19.98 -0.92
C LEU A 179 0.06 -20.04 -1.53
N ASP A 180 -0.76 -20.93 -0.99
CA ASP A 180 -2.18 -20.97 -1.31
C ASP A 180 -2.90 -19.86 -0.54
N LEU A 181 -2.95 -18.66 -1.15
CA LEU A 181 -3.60 -17.50 -0.54
C LEU A 181 -5.12 -17.64 -0.43
N GLU A 182 -5.73 -18.53 -1.22
CA GLU A 182 -7.16 -18.80 -1.15
C GLU A 182 -7.47 -19.67 0.07
N PHE A 183 -6.73 -20.76 0.24
CA PHE A 183 -6.81 -21.58 1.45
C PHE A 183 -6.55 -20.78 2.72
N GLU A 184 -5.53 -19.91 2.71
CA GLU A 184 -5.20 -19.09 3.87
C GLU A 184 -6.24 -17.99 4.16
N GLN A 185 -6.89 -17.46 3.11
CA GLN A 185 -8.06 -16.60 3.30
C GLN A 185 -9.17 -17.37 4.03
N GLU A 186 -9.58 -18.53 3.52
CA GLU A 186 -10.65 -19.34 4.14
C GLU A 186 -10.31 -19.70 5.59
N ARG A 187 -9.07 -20.16 5.84
CA ARG A 187 -8.59 -20.51 7.18
C ARG A 187 -8.67 -19.32 8.13
N LEU A 188 -8.20 -18.14 7.71
CA LEU A 188 -8.20 -16.93 8.54
C LEU A 188 -9.61 -16.39 8.79
N ILE A 189 -10.48 -16.40 7.78
CA ILE A 189 -11.89 -15.99 7.92
C ILE A 189 -12.60 -16.88 8.93
N ASN A 190 -12.43 -18.20 8.83
CA ASN A 190 -13.03 -19.15 9.77
C ASN A 190 -12.49 -18.97 11.19
N LEU A 191 -11.19 -18.75 11.34
CA LEU A 191 -10.55 -18.56 12.65
C LEU A 191 -10.97 -17.24 13.32
N LEU A 192 -11.14 -16.18 12.54
CA LEU A 192 -11.44 -14.83 13.01
C LEU A 192 -12.92 -14.44 12.87
N GLY A 193 -13.79 -15.42 12.59
CA GLY A 193 -15.22 -15.21 12.31
C GLY A 193 -15.93 -14.42 13.40
N GLU A 194 -15.75 -14.79 14.68
CA GLU A 194 -16.36 -14.06 15.81
C GLU A 194 -15.93 -12.58 15.85
N GLY A 195 -14.67 -12.28 15.51
CA GLY A 195 -14.15 -10.93 15.46
C GLY A 195 -14.73 -10.12 14.31
N LEU A 196 -14.91 -10.76 13.14
CA LEU A 196 -15.57 -10.15 11.98
C LEU A 196 -17.05 -9.86 12.27
N ASP A 197 -17.77 -10.82 12.86
CA ASP A 197 -19.17 -10.68 13.26
C ASP A 197 -19.35 -9.55 14.28
N SER A 198 -18.43 -9.43 15.25
CA SER A 198 -18.43 -8.33 16.21
C SER A 198 -18.27 -6.96 15.52
N LEU A 199 -17.35 -6.85 14.54
CA LEU A 199 -17.16 -5.62 13.78
C LEU A 199 -18.40 -5.28 12.94
N GLN A 200 -19.00 -6.26 12.26
CA GLN A 200 -20.22 -6.06 11.48
C GLN A 200 -21.42 -5.70 12.38
N SER A 201 -21.49 -6.24 13.60
CA SER A 201 -22.55 -5.88 14.55
C SER A 201 -22.42 -4.44 15.04
N GLU A 202 -21.19 -3.96 15.25
CA GLU A 202 -20.93 -2.58 15.70
C GLU A 202 -21.09 -1.54 14.56
N PHE A 203 -20.58 -1.85 13.37
CA PHE A 203 -20.47 -0.89 12.25
C PHE A 203 -21.49 -1.14 11.13
N GLY A 204 -22.35 -2.15 11.27
CA GLY A 204 -23.36 -2.55 10.29
C GLY A 204 -22.90 -3.69 9.40
N ILE A 205 -23.85 -4.55 9.00
CA ILE A 205 -23.59 -5.79 8.24
C ILE A 205 -22.85 -5.53 6.92
N GLN A 206 -23.13 -4.40 6.27
CA GLN A 206 -22.50 -4.01 5.00
C GLN A 206 -21.12 -3.35 5.16
N SER A 207 -20.57 -3.26 6.39
CA SER A 207 -19.28 -2.62 6.67
C SER A 207 -18.09 -3.40 6.09
N ILE A 208 -18.24 -4.72 5.96
CA ILE A 208 -17.27 -5.67 5.43
C ILE A 208 -17.98 -6.52 4.37
N THR A 209 -17.45 -6.52 3.15
CA THR A 209 -17.89 -7.36 2.03
C THR A 209 -16.79 -8.37 1.72
N ASP A 210 -17.11 -9.66 1.88
CA ASP A 210 -16.22 -10.76 1.50
C ASP A 210 -16.08 -10.86 -0.02
N LEU A 211 -14.84 -11.03 -0.48
CA LEU A 211 -14.48 -11.13 -1.90
C LEU A 211 -14.08 -12.56 -2.30
N SER A 212 -14.20 -13.55 -1.41
CA SER A 212 -13.76 -14.94 -1.63
C SER A 212 -14.21 -15.52 -2.97
N GLU A 213 -15.50 -15.38 -3.33
CA GLU A 213 -16.06 -15.97 -4.56
C GLU A 213 -15.69 -15.23 -5.86
N GLN A 214 -15.32 -13.95 -5.75
CA GLN A 214 -15.21 -13.05 -6.91
C GLN A 214 -13.76 -12.67 -7.22
N ASN A 215 -12.81 -13.10 -6.39
CA ASN A 215 -11.44 -12.67 -6.51
C ASN A 215 -10.48 -13.82 -6.80
N GLN A 216 -9.32 -13.45 -7.36
CA GLN A 216 -8.26 -14.37 -7.71
C GLN A 216 -6.94 -13.97 -7.06
N THR A 217 -6.06 -14.95 -6.92
CA THR A 217 -4.67 -14.71 -6.53
C THR A 217 -3.90 -14.19 -7.74
N HIS A 218 -3.24 -13.04 -7.60
CA HIS A 218 -2.36 -12.47 -8.59
C HIS A 218 -0.92 -12.82 -8.27
N SER A 219 -0.17 -13.29 -9.28
CA SER A 219 1.28 -13.54 -9.16
C SER A 219 2.10 -12.46 -9.86
N PHE A 220 3.26 -12.14 -9.29
CA PHE A 220 4.15 -11.09 -9.75
C PHE A 220 5.57 -11.61 -9.95
N GLU A 221 6.08 -11.45 -11.17
CA GLU A 221 7.46 -11.76 -11.54
C GLU A 221 8.28 -10.47 -11.62
N TYR A 222 9.28 -10.34 -10.75
CA TYR A 222 10.14 -9.16 -10.70
C TYR A 222 11.33 -9.29 -11.65
N PRO A 223 11.81 -8.17 -12.22
CA PRO A 223 12.94 -8.20 -13.15
C PRO A 223 14.25 -8.29 -12.36
N VAL A 224 14.77 -9.51 -12.22
CA VAL A 224 16.05 -9.86 -11.58
C VAL A 224 16.99 -10.49 -12.61
N LEU A 225 18.30 -10.27 -12.43
CA LEU A 225 19.35 -10.86 -13.27
C LEU A 225 19.84 -12.20 -12.72
#